data_AF-A0A0B5CYY8-F1
#
_entry.id   AF-A0A0B5CYY8-F1
#
_cell.length_a   1.000
_cell.length_b   1.000
_cell.length_c   1.000
_cell.angle_alpha   90.00
_cell.angle_beta   90.00
_cell.angle_gamma   90.00
#
_symmetry.space_group_name_H-M   'P 1'
#
loop_
_entity.id
_entity.type
_entity.pdbx_description
1 polymer ?
#
loop_
_entity_poly.entity_id
_entity_poly.type
_entity_poly.pdbx_seq_one_letter_code
_entity_poly.pdbx_strand_id
1 'polypeptide(L)'
;VNEMILADVNVDGQDHKALVHFDRNGFAYTMDRESGELLVAKKYDPAVNWATEVVMDKSSDQYGRPQVVDQYSTEHNGEDVNTTGVCPAALGTKDQQPAAYSPETKLFYVPTNHV
;
A
#
# COMPACT_ATOMS: atom_id res chain seq x y z
N VAL A 1 -13.40 5.72 -0.31
CA VAL A 1 -12.50 6.88 -0.08
C VAL A 1 -11.11 6.61 -0.67
N ASN A 2 -10.74 5.35 -0.91
CA ASN A 2 -9.84 4.99 -2.01
C ASN A 2 -10.55 3.95 -2.89
N GLU A 3 -10.25 3.96 -4.18
CA GLU A 3 -10.84 3.10 -5.20
C GLU A 3 -10.27 1.67 -5.17
N MET A 4 -11.03 0.75 -5.76
CA MET A 4 -10.60 -0.62 -6.03
C MET A 4 -10.59 -0.81 -7.54
N ILE A 5 -9.40 -0.84 -8.16
CA ILE A 5 -9.28 -0.98 -9.61
C ILE A 5 -9.22 -2.46 -9.94
N LEU A 6 -10.23 -2.96 -10.67
CA LEU A 6 -10.21 -4.32 -11.18
C LEU A 6 -9.42 -4.34 -12.49
N ALA A 7 -8.35 -5.12 -12.53
CA ALA A 7 -7.46 -5.24 -13.68
C ALA A 7 -6.95 -6.67 -13.80
N ASP A 8 -6.73 -7.13 -15.02
CA ASP A 8 -5.97 -8.36 -15.24
C ASP A 8 -4.48 -7.99 -15.32
N VAL A 9 -3.69 -8.53 -14.40
CA VAL A 9 -2.29 -8.16 -14.18
C VAL A 9 -1.42 -9.42 -14.13
N ASN A 10 -0.20 -9.32 -14.65
CA ASN A 10 0.77 -10.39 -14.56
C ASN A 10 1.61 -10.21 -13.30
N VAL A 11 1.61 -11.22 -12.42
CA VAL A 11 2.47 -11.27 -11.22
C VAL A 11 3.35 -12.51 -11.37
N ASP A 12 4.67 -12.30 -11.36
CA ASP A 12 5.68 -13.37 -11.48
C ASP A 12 5.44 -14.35 -12.64
N GLY A 13 4.97 -13.84 -13.78
CA GLY A 13 4.71 -14.63 -14.99
C GLY A 13 3.32 -15.28 -15.04
N GLN A 14 2.48 -15.09 -14.02
CA GLN A 14 1.12 -15.62 -13.97
C GLN A 14 0.09 -14.49 -14.08
N ASP A 15 -0.93 -14.69 -14.92
CA ASP A 15 -2.01 -13.73 -15.08
C ASP A 15 -3.05 -13.91 -13.96
N HIS A 16 -3.33 -12.84 -13.25
CA HIS A 16 -4.30 -12.80 -12.16
C HIS A 16 -5.45 -11.86 -12.50
N LYS A 17 -6.65 -12.29 -12.11
CA LYS A 17 -7.82 -11.43 -12.01
C LYS A 17 -7.66 -10.56 -10.77
N ALA A 18 -6.98 -9.43 -10.88
CA ALA A 18 -6.61 -8.65 -9.71
C ALA A 18 -7.60 -7.54 -9.35
N LEU A 19 -7.54 -7.16 -8.09
CA LEU A 19 -7.93 -5.89 -7.51
C LEU A 19 -6.64 -5.17 -7.11
N VAL A 20 -6.46 -3.94 -7.58
CA VAL A 20 -5.32 -3.08 -7.24
C VAL A 20 -5.79 -1.87 -6.46
N HIS A 21 -5.08 -1.58 -5.37
CA HIS A 21 -5.44 -0.53 -4.43
C HIS A 21 -4.21 0.25 -3.98
N PHE A 22 -4.24 1.57 -4.19
CA PHE A 22 -3.20 2.50 -3.73
C PHE A 22 -3.66 3.14 -2.43
N ASP A 23 -3.25 2.57 -1.30
CA ASP A 23 -3.77 3.00 0.00
C ASP A 23 -3.13 4.31 0.47
N ARG A 24 -3.84 5.02 1.34
CA ARG A 24 -3.33 6.22 2.03
C ARG A 24 -2.03 5.93 2.78
N ASN A 25 -1.83 4.73 3.30
CA ASN A 25 -0.63 4.34 4.05
C ASN A 25 0.66 4.29 3.19
N GLY A 26 0.57 4.49 1.87
CA GLY A 26 1.73 4.53 0.99
C GLY A 26 2.17 3.17 0.44
N PHE A 27 1.44 2.09 0.73
CA PHE A 27 1.56 0.80 0.08
C PHE A 27 0.51 0.63 -1.02
N ALA A 28 0.96 0.10 -2.15
CA ALA A 28 0.13 -0.39 -3.24
C ALA A 28 -0.06 -1.90 -3.04
N TYR A 29 -1.32 -2.31 -3.02
CA TYR A 29 -1.74 -3.69 -2.83
C TYR A 29 -2.27 -4.23 -4.16
N THR A 30 -1.80 -5.40 -4.56
CA THR A 30 -2.36 -6.21 -5.63
C THR A 30 -2.85 -7.51 -5.02
N MET A 31 -4.13 -7.80 -5.19
CA MET A 31 -4.78 -8.97 -4.63
C MET A 31 -5.52 -9.71 -5.73
N ASP A 32 -5.59 -11.04 -5.63
CA ASP A 32 -6.52 -11.81 -6.45
C ASP A 32 -7.96 -11.50 -6.01
N ARG A 33 -8.79 -11.03 -6.94
CA ARG A 33 -10.14 -10.53 -6.61
C ARG A 33 -11.17 -11.63 -6.37
N GLU A 34 -10.85 -12.88 -6.72
CA GLU A 34 -11.74 -14.03 -6.53
C GLU A 34 -11.48 -14.72 -5.20
N SER A 35 -10.21 -14.87 -4.81
CA SER A 35 -9.78 -15.56 -3.59
C SER A 35 -9.47 -14.62 -2.42
N GLY A 36 -9.16 -13.35 -2.69
CA GLY A 36 -8.63 -12.41 -1.70
C GLY A 36 -7.15 -12.62 -1.37
N GLU A 37 -6.43 -13.48 -2.11
CA GLU A 37 -5.00 -13.70 -1.90
C GLU A 37 -4.19 -12.41 -2.12
N LEU A 38 -3.30 -12.09 -1.19
CA LEU A 38 -2.37 -10.97 -1.33
C LEU A 38 -1.18 -11.38 -2.21
N LEU A 39 -1.08 -10.76 -3.40
CA LEU A 39 -0.07 -11.07 -4.41
C LEU A 39 1.15 -10.14 -4.29
N VAL A 40 0.91 -8.83 -4.15
CA VAL A 40 1.97 -7.82 -4.03
C VAL A 40 1.56 -6.77 -2.99
N ALA A 41 2.50 -6.37 -2.14
CA ALA A 41 2.37 -5.21 -1.26
C ALA A 41 3.71 -4.45 -1.20
N LYS A 42 3.78 -3.30 -1.87
CA LYS A 42 5.02 -2.50 -1.98
C LYS A 42 4.73 -1.02 -1.82
N LYS A 43 5.71 -0.28 -1.29
CA LYS A 43 5.63 1.19 -1.23
C LYS A 43 5.57 1.76 -2.64
N TYR A 44 4.68 2.72 -2.88
CA TYR A 44 4.60 3.46 -4.15
C TYR A 44 5.08 4.91 -4.03
N ASP A 45 5.56 5.29 -2.84
CA ASP A 45 6.38 6.48 -2.61
C ASP A 45 7.60 6.07 -1.75
N PRO A 46 8.84 6.35 -2.18
CA PRO A 46 10.04 6.00 -1.43
C PRO A 46 10.17 6.71 -0.07
N ALA A 47 9.46 7.82 0.17
CA ALA A 47 9.49 8.55 1.43
C ALA A 47 8.74 7.84 2.57
N VAL A 48 7.86 6.88 2.26
CA VAL A 48 7.05 6.15 3.25
C VAL A 48 7.96 5.45 4.26
N ASN A 49 7.82 5.79 5.54
CA ASN A 49 8.73 5.35 6.60
C ASN A 49 8.05 4.71 7.82
N TRP A 50 6.72 4.86 7.98
CA TRP A 50 5.99 4.36 9.16
C TRP A 50 6.05 2.84 9.35
N ALA A 51 6.26 2.09 8.25
CA ALA A 51 6.48 0.65 8.26
C ALA A 51 7.63 0.29 7.29
N THR A 52 8.37 -0.78 7.59
CA THR A 52 9.45 -1.25 6.73
C THR A 52 8.90 -1.93 5.48
N GLU A 53 8.01 -2.89 5.67
CA GLU A 53 7.37 -3.69 4.62
C GLU A 53 6.03 -4.27 5.08
N VAL A 54 5.32 -4.94 4.17
CA VAL A 54 4.23 -5.87 4.50
C VAL A 54 4.76 -7.29 4.38
N VAL A 55 4.55 -8.11 5.41
CA VAL A 55 5.08 -9.49 5.42
C VAL A 55 4.36 -10.34 4.37
N MET A 56 5.12 -10.84 3.40
CA MET A 56 4.60 -11.64 2.28
C MET A 56 4.80 -13.14 2.45
N ASP A 57 5.54 -13.58 3.47
CA ASP A 57 5.70 -15.01 3.77
C ASP A 57 4.39 -15.58 4.32
N LYS A 58 3.73 -16.43 3.51
CA LYS A 58 2.46 -17.09 3.84
C LYS A 58 2.55 -18.02 5.07
N SER A 59 3.75 -18.42 5.47
CA SER A 59 3.95 -19.26 6.67
C SER A 59 4.11 -18.45 7.96
N SER A 60 4.29 -17.14 7.86
CA SER A 60 4.39 -16.26 9.02
C SER A 60 3.02 -16.01 9.66
N ASP A 61 2.96 -16.00 10.99
CA ASP A 61 1.82 -15.51 11.76
C ASP A 61 1.55 -14.01 11.54
N GLN A 62 2.53 -13.28 11.00
CA GLN A 62 2.43 -11.89 10.61
C GLN A 62 2.08 -11.68 9.12
N TYR A 63 1.77 -12.74 8.36
CA TYR A 63 1.42 -12.64 6.94
C TYR A 63 0.36 -11.55 6.68
N GLY A 64 0.64 -10.68 5.72
CA GLY A 64 -0.22 -9.55 5.34
C GLY A 64 -0.14 -8.33 6.28
N ARG A 65 0.66 -8.38 7.36
CA ARG A 65 0.75 -7.27 8.33
C ARG A 65 1.93 -6.35 8.01
N PRO A 66 1.72 -5.01 8.00
CA PRO A 66 2.80 -4.04 7.96
C PRO A 66 3.69 -4.14 9.20
N GLN A 67 5.00 -4.10 9.01
CA GLN A 67 6.00 -4.09 10.08
C GLN A 67 6.26 -2.64 10.51
N VAL A 68 5.55 -2.20 11.54
CA VAL A 68 5.59 -0.82 12.06
C VAL A 68 6.99 -0.49 12.57
N VAL A 69 7.45 0.73 12.28
CA VAL A 69 8.71 1.27 12.80
C VAL A 69 8.40 2.07 14.07
N ASP A 70 8.91 1.61 15.21
CA ASP A 70 8.63 2.19 16.53
C ASP A 70 8.85 3.71 16.59
N GLN A 71 9.93 4.21 15.96
CA GLN A 71 10.24 5.64 15.88
C GLN A 71 9.08 6.49 15.33
N TYR A 72 8.30 5.94 14.40
CA TYR A 72 7.20 6.63 13.72
C TYR A 72 5.81 6.20 14.24
N SER A 73 5.75 5.34 15.26
CA SER A 73 4.50 4.86 15.85
C SER A 73 4.02 5.81 16.95
N THR A 74 2.84 6.40 16.77
CA THR A 74 2.22 7.27 17.78
C THR A 74 1.86 6.51 19.05
N GLU A 75 1.43 5.26 18.91
CA GLU A 75 1.14 4.38 20.05
C GLU A 75 2.39 4.06 20.86
N HIS A 76 3.50 3.74 20.18
CA HIS A 76 4.76 3.41 20.86
C HIS A 76 5.33 4.63 21.60
N ASN A 77 5.23 5.81 20.99
CA ASN A 77 5.71 7.06 21.59
C ASN A 77 4.81 7.57 22.73
N GLY A 78 3.53 7.18 22.75
CA GLY A 78 2.58 7.46 23.82
C GLY A 78 1.71 8.71 23.60
N GLU A 79 0.65 8.80 24.40
CA GLU A 79 -0.23 9.97 24.46
C GLU A 79 0.54 11.23 24.91
N ASP A 80 0.07 12.40 24.48
CA ASP A 80 0.71 13.71 24.76
C ASP A 80 2.16 13.86 24.27
N VAL A 81 2.64 12.96 23.39
CA VAL A 81 3.96 13.02 22.75
C VAL A 81 3.83 13.34 21.26
N ASN A 82 4.59 14.33 20.79
CA ASN A 82 4.62 14.67 19.37
C ASN A 82 5.56 13.74 18.60
N THR A 83 5.01 12.80 17.82
CA THR A 83 5.78 11.97 16.88
C THR A 83 6.10 12.79 15.63
N THR A 84 7.38 12.94 15.31
CA THR A 84 7.84 13.82 14.21
C THR A 84 8.42 13.03 13.04
N GLY A 85 8.34 13.59 11.84
CA GLY A 85 8.94 13.01 10.64
C GLY A 85 8.24 11.76 10.09
N VAL A 86 6.98 11.52 10.46
CA VAL A 86 6.18 10.41 9.91
C VAL A 86 5.81 10.71 8.46
N CYS A 87 6.07 9.76 7.58
CA CYS A 87 5.67 9.78 6.19
C CYS A 87 4.86 8.51 5.85
N PRO A 88 3.66 8.63 5.25
CA PRO A 88 3.02 9.88 4.81
C PRO A 88 2.34 10.64 5.96
N ALA A 89 1.95 11.90 5.70
CA ALA A 89 1.08 12.66 6.60
C ALA A 89 -0.31 12.02 6.75
N ALA A 90 -1.16 12.58 7.62
CA ALA A 90 -2.52 12.09 7.87
C ALA A 90 -3.49 12.15 6.67
N LEU A 91 -3.10 12.80 5.56
CA LEU A 91 -3.79 12.75 4.26
C LEU A 91 -3.32 11.59 3.38
N GLY A 92 -2.20 10.94 3.73
CA GLY A 92 -1.67 9.75 3.05
C GLY A 92 -0.93 10.04 1.74
N THR A 93 -0.31 9.02 1.15
CA THR A 93 0.38 9.16 -0.15
C THR A 93 -0.60 9.38 -1.31
N LYS A 94 -1.86 8.97 -1.15
CA LYS A 94 -2.99 9.26 -2.06
C LYS A 94 -4.27 9.34 -1.23
N ASP A 95 -5.07 10.39 -1.42
CA ASP A 95 -6.38 10.53 -0.77
C ASP A 95 -7.50 10.14 -1.76
N GLN A 96 -8.65 10.80 -1.75
CA GLN A 96 -9.80 10.45 -2.60
C GLN A 96 -9.56 10.46 -4.12
N GLN A 97 -8.49 11.10 -4.60
CA GLN A 97 -8.24 11.25 -6.03
C GLN A 97 -8.01 9.87 -6.71
N PRO A 98 -8.84 9.47 -7.68
CA PRO A 98 -8.76 8.12 -8.23
C PRO A 98 -7.53 7.96 -9.16
N ALA A 99 -6.87 6.81 -9.08
CA ALA A 99 -5.91 6.39 -10.09
C ALA A 99 -6.61 5.89 -11.37
N ALA A 100 -5.86 5.85 -12.48
CA ALA A 100 -6.31 5.29 -13.75
C ALA A 100 -5.44 4.08 -14.15
N TYR A 101 -6.04 3.10 -14.82
CA TYR A 101 -5.33 1.96 -15.39
C TYR A 101 -5.46 1.97 -16.91
N SER A 102 -4.35 1.75 -17.63
CA SER A 102 -4.37 1.53 -19.08
C SER A 102 -4.12 0.05 -19.39
N PRO A 103 -5.09 -0.65 -20.01
CA PRO A 103 -4.91 -2.04 -20.41
C PRO A 103 -3.92 -2.22 -21.57
N GLU A 104 -3.56 -1.14 -22.29
CA GLU A 104 -2.56 -1.17 -23.36
C GLU A 104 -1.14 -1.13 -22.80
N THR A 105 -0.86 -0.20 -21.88
CA THR A 105 0.47 -0.05 -21.27
C THR A 105 0.67 -0.96 -20.07
N LYS A 106 -0.41 -1.52 -19.51
CA LYS A 106 -0.41 -2.29 -18.25
C LYS A 106 0.07 -1.48 -17.04
N LEU A 107 -0.05 -0.15 -17.11
CA LEU A 107 0.38 0.77 -16.05
C LEU A 107 -0.79 1.40 -15.31
N PHE A 108 -0.54 1.71 -14.03
CA PHE A 108 -1.39 2.54 -13.20
C PHE A 108 -0.81 3.95 -13.11
N TYR A 109 -1.66 4.95 -13.32
CA TYR A 109 -1.33 6.36 -13.23
C TYR A 109 -1.99 6.92 -11.98
N VAL A 110 -1.19 7.20 -10.97
CA VAL A 110 -1.65 7.50 -9.61
C VAL A 110 -1.32 8.95 -9.26
N PRO A 111 -2.31 9.82 -8.99
CA PRO A 111 -2.06 11.18 -8.52
C PRO A 111 -1.70 11.19 -7.03
N THR A 112 -0.40 11.21 -6.74
CA THR A 112 0.16 11.12 -5.37
C THR A 112 0.30 12.48 -4.68
N ASN A 113 0.35 12.45 -3.35
CA ASN A 113 0.67 13.56 -2.47
C ASN A 113 2.14 13.47 -2.05
N HIS A 114 2.83 14.62 -1.94
CA HIS A 114 4.19 14.73 -1.39
C HIS A 114 4.27 15.96 -0.49
N VAL A 115 3.77 15.81 0.74
CA VAL A 115 3.57 16.89 1.72
C VAL A 115 4.31 16.57 3.01
#